data_AF-A0A1G9VSA8-F1
#
_entry.id   AF-A0A1G9VSA8-F1
#
_cell.length_a   1.000
_cell.length_b   1.000
_cell.length_c   1.000
_cell.angle_alpha   90.00
_cell.angle_beta   90.00
_cell.angle_gamma   90.00
#
_symmetry.space_group_name_H-M   'P 1'
#
loop_
_entity.id
_entity.type
_entity.pdbx_description
1 polymer ?
#
loop_
_entity_poly.entity_id
_entity_poly.type
_entity_poly.pdbx_seq_one_letter_code
_entity_poly.pdbx_strand_id
1 'polypeptide(L)'
;MVGVDISGRHEEAGEYLMVAAAVHAVVDSTRIRSVEGMGFATSRAQPTLDATLAVVAEAVAELPNTPDGPVVSERGEFYEEPAERVELEFRPPFKYIESIAERETVQAAHYAAYAARELLL
;
A
#
# COMPACT_ATOMS: atom_id res chain seq x y z
N MET A 1 11.78 -2.92 -3.62
CA MET A 1 10.92 -1.78 -3.21
C MET A 1 9.54 -2.30 -2.85
N VAL A 2 8.70 -1.52 -2.18
CA VAL A 2 7.34 -1.94 -1.82
C VAL A 2 6.32 -1.01 -2.44
N GLY A 3 5.40 -1.53 -3.24
CA GLY A 3 4.20 -0.78 -3.64
C GLY A 3 3.10 -1.02 -2.61
N VAL A 4 2.37 0.03 -2.24
CA VAL A 4 1.20 -0.07 -1.34
C VAL A 4 -0.03 0.56 -1.98
N ASP A 5 -1.20 0.02 -1.66
CA ASP A 5 -2.51 0.54 -2.06
C ASP A 5 -3.57 0.09 -1.06
N ILE A 6 -4.67 0.86 -0.93
CA ILE A 6 -5.80 0.52 -0.07
C ILE A 6 -7.09 0.49 -0.89
N SER A 7 -7.77 -0.65 -0.83
CA SER A 7 -9.15 -0.76 -1.33
C SER A 7 -10.15 -0.47 -0.21
N GLY A 8 -11.35 0.03 -0.56
CA GLY A 8 -12.46 0.18 0.39
C GLY A 8 -12.41 1.41 1.29
N ARG A 9 -11.87 2.52 0.77
CA ARG A 9 -11.86 3.84 1.44
C ARG A 9 -13.21 4.58 1.38
N HIS A 10 -14.28 3.90 0.98
CA HIS A 10 -15.65 4.41 0.97
C HIS A 10 -16.57 3.45 1.72
N GLU A 11 -17.65 4.01 2.26
CA GLU A 11 -18.65 3.24 3.00
C GLU A 11 -19.47 2.37 2.04
N GLU A 12 -19.66 1.11 2.39
CA GLU A 12 -20.54 0.17 1.68
C GLU A 12 -21.47 -0.51 2.69
N ALA A 13 -22.77 -0.48 2.42
CA ALA A 13 -23.80 -1.09 3.28
C ALA A 13 -23.76 -0.67 4.78
N GLY A 14 -23.31 0.55 5.08
CA GLY A 14 -23.23 1.06 6.46
C GLY A 14 -21.90 0.76 7.17
N GLU A 15 -20.97 0.10 6.49
CA GLU A 15 -19.69 -0.30 7.07
C GLU A 15 -18.50 0.12 6.19
N TYR A 16 -17.33 0.26 6.83
CA TYR A 16 -16.06 0.36 6.13
C TYR A 16 -15.35 -0.99 6.15
N LEU A 17 -14.69 -1.32 5.06
CA LEU A 17 -13.72 -2.40 5.00
C LEU A 17 -12.56 -1.94 4.12
N MET A 18 -11.61 -1.27 4.77
CA MET A 18 -10.32 -0.96 4.16
C MET A 18 -9.48 -2.21 4.15
N VAL A 19 -8.88 -2.50 3.00
CA VAL A 19 -7.90 -3.58 2.83
C VAL A 19 -6.66 -2.97 2.22
N ALA A 20 -5.58 -2.94 2.99
CA ALA A 20 -4.28 -2.51 2.50
C ALA A 20 -3.50 -3.73 1.99
N ALA A 21 -2.81 -3.54 0.88
CA ALA A 21 -1.83 -4.50 0.39
C ALA A 21 -0.46 -3.84 0.28
N ALA A 22 0.57 -4.58 0.66
CA ALA A 22 1.96 -4.23 0.44
C ALA A 22 2.60 -5.29 -0.46
N VAL A 23 3.20 -4.88 -1.57
CA VAL A 23 3.83 -5.78 -2.55
C VAL A 23 5.32 -5.50 -2.61
N HIS A 24 6.13 -6.44 -2.13
CA HIS A 24 7.58 -6.39 -2.27
C HIS A 24 7.98 -6.90 -3.66
N ALA A 25 8.48 -5.98 -4.50
CA ALA A 25 8.90 -6.28 -5.86
C ALA A 25 10.38 -5.95 -6.10
N VAL A 26 11.01 -6.80 -6.91
CA VAL A 26 12.26 -6.51 -7.62
C VAL A 26 11.88 -5.97 -9.00
N VAL A 27 12.43 -4.81 -9.34
CA VAL A 27 12.08 -4.10 -10.57
C VAL A 27 13.31 -3.80 -11.42
N ASP A 28 13.12 -3.79 -12.73
CA ASP A 28 14.04 -3.14 -13.68
C ASP A 28 13.58 -1.68 -13.88
N SER A 29 14.15 -0.96 -14.86
CA SER A 29 13.79 0.45 -15.13
C SER A 29 12.32 0.67 -15.53
N THR A 30 11.66 -0.30 -16.15
CA THR A 30 10.31 -0.14 -16.73
C THR A 30 9.32 -1.24 -16.39
N ARG A 31 9.69 -2.22 -15.55
CA ARG A 31 8.84 -3.37 -15.26
C ARG A 31 9.18 -4.02 -13.93
N ILE A 32 8.21 -4.75 -13.39
CA ILE A 32 8.43 -5.74 -12.34
C ILE A 32 9.17 -6.94 -12.93
N ARG A 33 10.25 -7.37 -12.28
CA ARG A 33 11.00 -8.58 -12.60
C ARG A 33 10.48 -9.77 -11.81
N SER A 34 10.23 -9.58 -10.52
CA SER A 34 9.66 -10.58 -9.62
C SER A 34 8.93 -9.93 -8.46
N VAL A 35 7.94 -10.64 -7.91
CA VAL A 35 7.30 -10.32 -6.63
C VAL A 35 7.84 -11.30 -5.61
N GLU A 36 8.47 -10.79 -4.56
CA GLU A 36 9.15 -11.58 -3.52
C GLU A 36 8.27 -11.80 -2.28
N GLY A 37 7.19 -11.05 -2.15
CA GLY A 37 6.25 -11.19 -1.05
C GLY A 37 5.09 -10.21 -1.13
N MET A 38 4.01 -10.54 -0.44
CA MET A 38 2.85 -9.67 -0.23
C MET A 38 2.47 -9.70 1.25
N GLY A 39 2.07 -8.54 1.77
CA GLY A 39 1.48 -8.40 3.10
C GLY A 39 0.12 -7.75 2.97
N PHE A 40 -0.78 -8.06 3.89
CA PHE A 40 -2.17 -7.59 3.88
C PHE A 40 -2.59 -7.19 5.29
N ALA A 41 -3.40 -6.15 5.38
CA ALA A 41 -4.05 -5.76 6.63
C ALA A 41 -5.44 -5.21 6.33
N THR A 42 -6.31 -5.25 7.34
CA THR A 42 -7.70 -4.81 7.20
C THR A 42 -8.10 -3.87 8.32
N SER A 43 -8.94 -2.89 8.02
CA SER A 43 -9.52 -2.00 9.02
C SER A 43 -10.99 -1.70 8.71
N ARG A 44 -11.82 -1.68 9.76
CA ARG A 44 -13.22 -1.26 9.69
C ARG A 44 -13.44 0.17 10.20
N ALA A 45 -12.35 0.89 10.48
CA ALA A 45 -12.42 2.29 10.88
C ALA A 45 -12.84 3.18 9.72
N GLN A 46 -13.35 4.38 10.03
CA GLN A 46 -13.48 5.43 9.03
C GLN A 46 -12.11 5.75 8.40
N PRO A 47 -12.05 6.07 7.10
CA PRO A 47 -10.81 6.34 6.38
C PRO A 47 -10.31 7.75 6.75
N THR A 48 -9.74 7.89 7.94
CA THR A 48 -8.94 9.06 8.33
C THR A 48 -7.50 8.86 7.88
N LEU A 49 -6.69 9.93 7.86
CA LEU A 49 -5.25 9.81 7.57
C LEU A 49 -4.58 8.79 8.51
N ASP A 50 -4.81 8.89 9.81
CA ASP A 50 -4.22 8.00 10.81
C ASP A 50 -4.65 6.53 10.61
N ALA A 51 -5.92 6.28 10.27
CA ALA A 51 -6.41 4.92 10.02
C ALA A 51 -5.80 4.31 8.75
N THR A 52 -5.68 5.12 7.69
CA THR A 52 -5.03 4.77 6.42
C THR A 52 -3.55 4.47 6.62
N LEU A 53 -2.83 5.30 7.37
CA LEU A 53 -1.42 5.08 7.70
C LEU A 53 -1.24 3.81 8.53
N ALA A 54 -2.07 3.60 9.55
CA ALA A 54 -2.00 2.43 10.42
C ALA A 54 -2.21 1.12 9.66
N VAL A 55 -3.24 1.03 8.79
CA VAL A 55 -3.51 -0.20 8.04
C VAL A 55 -2.42 -0.49 7.01
N VAL A 56 -1.82 0.53 6.38
CA VAL A 56 -0.69 0.33 5.47
C VAL A 56 0.56 -0.10 6.24
N ALA A 57 0.85 0.51 7.39
CA ALA A 57 1.99 0.14 8.22
C ALA A 57 1.90 -1.33 8.67
N GLU A 58 0.70 -1.80 9.03
CA GLU A 58 0.44 -3.21 9.35
C GLU A 58 0.65 -4.11 8.12
N ALA A 59 0.13 -3.75 6.95
CA ALA A 59 0.34 -4.52 5.73
C ALA A 59 1.82 -4.63 5.34
N VAL A 60 2.60 -3.55 5.54
CA VAL A 60 4.06 -3.56 5.32
C VAL A 60 4.77 -4.44 6.35
N ALA A 61 4.31 -4.46 7.61
CA ALA A 61 4.88 -5.30 8.67
C ALA A 61 4.65 -6.80 8.44
N GLU A 62 3.57 -7.17 7.73
CA GLU A 62 3.26 -8.55 7.35
C GLU A 62 4.10 -9.10 6.18
N LEU A 63 4.99 -8.28 5.60
CA LEU A 63 5.89 -8.76 4.55
C LEU A 63 6.85 -9.85 5.09
N PRO A 64 7.05 -10.97 4.35
CA PRO A 64 7.91 -12.06 4.80
C PRO A 64 9.35 -11.66 5.10
N ASN A 65 9.85 -10.62 4.42
CA ASN A 65 11.17 -10.05 4.63
C ASN A 65 11.05 -8.52 4.60
N THR A 66 11.72 -7.83 5.53
CA THR A 66 11.81 -6.37 5.52
C THR A 66 12.66 -5.93 4.32
N PRO A 67 12.12 -5.16 3.37
CA PRO A 67 12.86 -4.73 2.20
C PRO A 67 13.73 -3.50 2.48
N ASP A 68 14.93 -3.47 1.90
CA ASP A 68 15.87 -2.34 2.01
C ASP A 68 15.48 -1.12 1.14
N GLY A 69 14.43 -1.26 0.31
CA GLY A 69 13.97 -0.21 -0.60
C GLY A 69 12.78 0.59 -0.06
N PRO A 70 12.42 1.71 -0.71
CA PRO A 70 11.33 2.55 -0.24
C PRO A 70 9.97 1.87 -0.36
N VAL A 71 9.06 2.29 0.51
CA VAL A 71 7.61 2.16 0.32
C VAL A 71 7.15 3.24 -0.66
N VAL A 72 6.32 2.85 -1.62
CA VAL A 72 5.85 3.71 -2.71
C VAL A 72 4.34 3.59 -2.87
N SER A 73 3.70 4.74 -3.09
CA SER A 73 2.24 4.87 -3.20
C SER A 73 1.84 5.93 -4.23
N GLU A 74 0.57 5.91 -4.64
CA GLU A 74 -0.06 7.07 -5.28
C GLU A 74 -0.23 8.24 -4.30
N ARG A 75 -0.24 9.48 -4.82
CA ARG A 75 -0.42 10.70 -4.01
C ARG A 75 -1.77 10.79 -3.31
N GLY A 76 -2.83 10.28 -3.95
CA GLY A 76 -4.19 10.31 -3.40
C GLY A 76 -4.38 9.40 -2.19
N GLU A 77 -3.44 8.47 -1.95
CA GLU A 77 -3.58 7.45 -0.92
C GLU A 77 -3.62 8.05 0.49
N PHE A 78 -2.79 9.07 0.71
CA PHE A 78 -2.66 9.76 1.99
C PHE A 78 -3.17 11.20 1.92
N TYR A 79 -4.28 11.43 1.20
CA TYR A 79 -4.95 12.74 1.14
C TYR A 79 -4.05 13.88 0.63
N GLU A 80 -3.16 13.57 -0.32
CA GLU A 80 -2.19 14.52 -0.89
C GLU A 80 -1.18 15.09 0.12
N GLU A 81 -1.04 14.47 1.31
CA GLU A 81 -0.07 14.92 2.31
C GLU A 81 1.38 14.85 1.78
N PRO A 82 2.28 15.74 2.24
CA PRO A 82 3.68 15.69 1.88
C PRO A 82 4.32 14.34 2.24
N ALA A 83 5.24 13.85 1.40
CA ALA A 83 5.89 12.57 1.60
C ALA A 83 6.64 12.52 2.94
N GLU A 84 7.23 13.63 3.35
CA GLU A 84 7.96 13.78 4.62
C GLU A 84 7.06 13.61 5.84
N ARG A 85 5.76 13.92 5.72
CA ARG A 85 4.78 13.69 6.78
C ARG A 85 4.38 12.22 6.85
N VAL A 86 4.13 11.62 5.70
CA VAL A 86 3.75 10.21 5.57
C VAL A 86 4.88 9.28 6.03
N GLU A 87 6.12 9.62 5.68
CA GLU A 87 7.33 8.86 6.02
C GLU A 87 7.52 8.65 7.52
N LEU A 88 7.03 9.58 8.37
CA LEU A 88 7.15 9.47 9.83
C LEU A 88 6.50 8.21 10.41
N GLU A 89 5.53 7.63 9.70
CA GLU A 89 4.81 6.41 10.13
C GLU A 89 5.46 5.11 9.62
N PHE A 90 6.49 5.20 8.77
CA PHE A 90 7.14 4.03 8.17
C PHE A 90 8.59 3.89 8.64
N ARG A 91 9.08 2.64 8.69
CA ARG A 91 10.49 2.33 9.00
C ARG A 91 11.36 2.01 7.78
N PRO A 92 10.83 1.70 6.59
CA PRO A 92 11.52 1.99 5.33
C PRO A 92 11.24 3.44 4.88
N PRO A 93 12.13 4.04 4.06
CA PRO A 93 11.86 5.36 3.46
C PRO A 93 10.56 5.35 2.66
N PHE A 94 9.87 6.48 2.59
CA PHE A 94 8.64 6.62 1.82
C PHE A 94 8.81 7.60 0.67
N LYS A 95 8.19 7.32 -0.47
CA LYS A 95 8.03 8.30 -1.56
C LYS A 95 6.76 8.06 -2.36
N TYR A 96 6.35 9.08 -3.11
CA TYR A 96 5.34 8.90 -4.15
C TYR A 96 5.96 8.37 -5.44
N ILE A 97 5.11 7.84 -6.33
CA ILE A 97 5.53 7.34 -7.66
C ILE A 97 6.22 8.44 -8.47
N GLU A 98 7.40 8.11 -9.01
CA GLU A 98 8.24 8.92 -9.89
C GLU A 98 8.67 8.16 -11.16
N SER A 99 8.55 6.83 -11.17
CA SER A 99 8.94 5.99 -12.32
C SER A 99 7.85 5.01 -12.78
N ILE A 100 8.02 4.47 -13.99
CA ILE A 100 7.10 3.47 -14.55
C ILE A 100 7.11 2.19 -13.68
N ALA A 101 8.30 1.72 -13.29
CA ALA A 101 8.42 0.53 -12.46
C ALA A 101 7.74 0.67 -11.09
N GLU A 102 7.82 1.86 -10.49
CA GLU A 102 7.09 2.18 -9.26
C GLU A 102 5.58 2.14 -9.47
N ARG A 103 5.10 2.75 -10.56
CA ARG A 103 3.69 2.71 -10.91
C ARG A 103 3.16 1.29 -11.09
N GLU A 104 3.89 0.46 -11.82
CA GLU A 104 3.53 -0.96 -12.01
C GLU A 104 3.48 -1.71 -10.68
N THR A 105 4.40 -1.40 -9.75
CA THR A 105 4.43 -2.02 -8.42
C THR A 105 3.23 -1.61 -7.57
N VAL A 106 2.85 -0.33 -7.58
CA VAL A 106 1.64 0.16 -6.90
C VAL A 106 0.39 -0.42 -7.55
N GLN A 107 0.34 -0.53 -8.87
CA GLN A 107 -0.78 -1.17 -9.58
C GLN A 107 -0.93 -2.65 -9.20
N ALA A 108 0.16 -3.37 -8.96
CA ALA A 108 0.10 -4.73 -8.45
C ALA A 108 -0.48 -4.78 -7.02
N ALA A 109 -0.11 -3.83 -6.16
CA ALA A 109 -0.70 -3.68 -4.83
C ALA A 109 -2.20 -3.36 -4.91
N HIS A 110 -2.61 -2.50 -5.84
CA HIS A 110 -4.02 -2.18 -6.08
C HIS A 110 -4.85 -3.41 -6.42
N TYR A 111 -4.39 -4.22 -7.38
CA TYR A 111 -5.11 -5.46 -7.71
C TYR A 111 -5.14 -6.46 -6.56
N ALA A 112 -4.06 -6.55 -5.77
CA ALA A 112 -4.01 -7.42 -4.60
C ALA A 112 -5.00 -6.96 -3.51
N ALA A 113 -5.02 -5.67 -3.18
CA ALA A 113 -5.93 -5.08 -2.20
C ALA A 113 -7.39 -5.26 -2.62
N TYR A 114 -7.71 -4.98 -3.89
CA TYR A 114 -9.04 -5.15 -4.45
C TYR A 114 -9.49 -6.62 -4.41
N ALA A 115 -8.65 -7.55 -4.89
CA ALA A 115 -8.99 -8.97 -4.88
C ALA A 115 -9.16 -9.54 -3.46
N ALA A 116 -8.29 -9.13 -2.52
CA ALA A 116 -8.40 -9.54 -1.12
C ALA A 116 -9.69 -9.02 -0.49
N ARG A 117 -10.09 -7.78 -0.80
CA ARG A 117 -11.35 -7.21 -0.34
C ARG A 117 -12.55 -7.99 -0.87
N GLU A 118 -12.59 -8.32 -2.15
CA GLU A 118 -13.67 -9.11 -2.76
C GLU A 118 -13.79 -10.51 -2.14
N LEU A 119 -12.69 -11.10 -1.66
CA LEU A 119 -12.72 -12.40 -0.95
C LEU A 119 -13.24 -12.32 0.49
N LEU A 120 -13.23 -11.12 1.09
CA LEU A 120 -13.66 -10.88 2.48
C LEU A 120 -15.12 -10.44 2.59
N LEU A 121 -15.75 -10.08 1.47
CA LEU A 121 -17.17 -9.71 1.34
C LEU A 121 -18.05 -10.93 1.00
#